data_AF-A0A812I498-F1
#
_entry.id   AF-A0A812I498-F1
#
_cell.length_a   1.000
_cell.length_b   1.000
_cell.length_c   1.000
_cell.angle_alpha   90.00
_cell.angle_beta   90.00
_cell.angle_gamma   90.00
#
_symmetry.space_group_name_H-M   'P 1'
#
loop_
_entity.id
_entity.type
_entity.pdbx_description
1 polymer ?
#
loop_
_entity_poly.entity_id
_entity_poly.type
_entity_poly.pdbx_seq_one_letter_code
_entity_poly.pdbx_strand_id
1 'polypeptide(L)'
;MSRFEGFVDPLPDSAVYSAQWTAALAMGRLDFLPLPNGCDDGKPTLSEVNRSSGALLKSFEGHDVGALRSRCRYLKFLRLRSSARARTVAQTVPEDCQDQNSAKELKRLRFLHAKAEDMLAKQSARQRCVSLAHAKGLRRRAQRPGRGKGGCPGLLAPDWPLTESTARPWSVWPEFGCESTPRRTPVPGCQRFARWHRALELAEEVARNYRYPLRPCPFEAKLEEARRQLSSDAFDALRAEFLRRHGRNILQSLTLKTKLKIRSLSPTPLSSSVRNGFLQTYSEGRGGDLLPTFHGTNVSNHASIFERGLLIPDKDTNGLMVIHGSAHGLGTYSASLENPLLALGFVRPYKSALLVCGVVDDTAPTSCAASRTYGFWSCTRESQHVRVVGDAVIALKPHRIAPLFTANLRHVEKTLHAKQRARARRTRNASKAYRHVRCSVKLDPCLHPWHILLRGGRTSGGCIFVTRAQQDRAKMEWASIKHHSSKWLKAHGYWNAKAFKIF
;
A
#
# COMPACT_ATOMS: atom_id res chain seq x y z
N MET A 1 -6.35 31.98 -16.63
CA MET A 1 -5.96 33.24 -15.99
C MET A 1 -7.23 34.06 -15.82
N SER A 2 -7.80 34.02 -14.62
CA SER A 2 -8.89 34.88 -14.18
C SER A 2 -8.75 34.95 -12.65
N ARG A 3 -8.35 36.13 -12.16
CA ARG A 3 -8.22 36.45 -10.73
C ARG A 3 -9.62 36.44 -10.10
N PHE A 4 -9.75 35.81 -8.96
CA PHE A 4 -10.83 36.06 -8.00
C PHE A 4 -10.15 36.43 -6.69
N GLU A 5 -10.28 37.70 -6.32
CA GLU A 5 -9.92 38.23 -5.01
C GLU A 5 -11.18 38.33 -4.15
N GLY A 6 -11.02 38.07 -2.84
CA GLY A 6 -11.82 38.66 -1.78
C GLY A 6 -13.07 37.90 -1.32
N PHE A 7 -12.96 37.20 -0.19
CA PHE A 7 -13.76 37.48 1.02
C PHE A 7 -13.17 36.65 2.18
N VAL A 8 -12.68 37.33 3.21
CA VAL A 8 -12.23 36.73 4.47
C VAL A 8 -13.00 37.44 5.58
N ASP A 9 -13.92 36.71 6.22
CA ASP A 9 -14.52 37.15 7.48
C ASP A 9 -13.63 36.72 8.66
N PRO A 10 -13.50 37.55 9.70
CA PRO A 10 -12.61 37.28 10.83
C PRO A 10 -13.25 36.31 11.83
N LEU A 11 -12.47 35.35 12.32
CA LEU A 11 -12.81 34.56 13.51
C LEU A 11 -12.39 35.32 14.78
N PRO A 12 -13.14 35.18 15.89
CA PRO A 12 -12.86 35.90 17.12
C PRO A 12 -11.76 35.24 17.95
N ASP A 13 -11.01 36.10 18.62
CA ASP A 13 -10.06 35.80 19.68
C ASP A 13 -10.70 34.98 20.81
N SER A 14 -10.03 33.91 21.22
CA SER A 14 -10.11 33.45 22.60
C SER A 14 -8.72 33.02 23.06
N ALA A 15 -8.32 33.67 24.14
CA ALA A 15 -7.00 33.65 24.71
C ALA A 15 -6.89 32.60 25.83
N VAL A 16 -5.61 32.30 26.16
CA VAL A 16 -5.10 31.87 27.48
C VAL A 16 -5.35 30.42 27.90
N TYR A 17 -4.29 29.61 27.95
CA TYR A 17 -3.76 29.05 29.22
C TYR A 17 -2.34 28.46 29.06
N SER A 18 -1.48 28.81 30.03
CA SER A 18 -0.27 28.12 30.52
C SER A 18 0.95 28.03 29.57
N ALA A 19 2.03 28.81 29.68
CA ALA A 19 2.99 29.08 30.78
C ALA A 19 3.97 27.92 31.13
N GLN A 20 5.26 28.26 30.97
CA GLN A 20 6.51 27.65 31.52
C GLN A 20 6.95 26.33 30.84
N TRP A 21 8.13 26.22 30.22
CA TRP A 21 9.47 26.19 30.85
C TRP A 21 10.58 26.82 29.98
N THR A 22 11.57 27.41 30.64
CA THR A 22 12.74 28.11 30.09
C THR A 22 14.01 27.25 30.21
N ALA A 23 14.87 27.35 29.19
CA ALA A 23 16.34 27.24 29.19
C ALA A 23 17.05 25.94 29.62
N ALA A 24 17.93 25.43 28.74
CA ALA A 24 19.38 25.42 29.00
C ALA A 24 20.20 24.97 27.75
N LEU A 25 21.38 25.61 27.62
CA LEU A 25 22.59 25.22 26.88
C LEU A 25 22.73 25.64 25.41
N ALA A 26 23.23 26.87 25.26
CA ALA A 26 24.08 27.30 24.15
C ALA A 26 25.51 27.52 24.65
N MET A 27 26.47 27.21 23.76
CA MET A 27 27.85 27.72 23.67
C MET A 27 28.96 27.00 24.44
N GLY A 28 29.92 26.49 23.66
CA GLY A 28 31.20 25.98 24.13
C GLY A 28 32.11 25.52 22.98
N ARG A 29 32.57 26.47 22.15
CA ARG A 29 33.73 26.32 21.25
C ARG A 29 35.01 26.30 22.10
N LEU A 30 35.95 25.40 21.81
CA LEU A 30 37.39 25.60 22.05
C LEU A 30 38.18 24.87 20.94
N ASP A 31 39.09 25.62 20.33
CA ASP A 31 40.05 25.15 19.32
C ASP A 31 41.42 24.83 19.97
N PHE A 32 42.23 24.05 19.21
CA PHE A 32 43.71 24.03 19.13
C PHE A 32 44.56 23.34 20.25
N LEU A 33 45.18 22.18 19.96
CA LEU A 33 46.56 22.00 19.45
C LEU A 33 47.00 20.50 19.43
N PRO A 34 48.10 20.12 18.71
CA PRO A 34 48.31 18.79 18.15
C PRO A 34 49.54 17.99 18.67
N LEU A 35 49.66 16.75 18.14
CA LEU A 35 50.84 15.85 18.05
C LEU A 35 51.24 15.03 19.30
N PRO A 36 51.90 13.83 19.18
CA PRO A 36 52.85 13.46 18.12
C PRO A 36 52.79 12.05 17.50
N ASN A 37 53.61 11.96 16.44
CA ASN A 37 54.08 10.80 15.68
C ASN A 37 54.79 9.73 16.55
N GLY A 38 54.81 8.47 16.09
CA GLY A 38 55.85 7.52 16.49
C GLY A 38 55.52 6.03 16.31
N CYS A 39 55.99 5.48 15.18
CA CYS A 39 56.67 4.20 14.98
C CYS A 39 56.01 2.80 15.22
N ASP A 40 56.25 1.97 14.20
CA ASP A 40 56.71 0.57 14.19
C ASP A 40 55.78 -0.62 14.47
N ASP A 41 55.50 -1.33 13.35
CA ASP A 41 55.88 -2.72 13.05
C ASP A 41 55.88 -3.76 14.19
N GLY A 42 54.97 -4.75 14.05
CA GLY A 42 55.05 -5.99 14.82
C GLY A 42 53.96 -6.99 14.47
N LYS A 43 54.14 -7.74 13.37
CA LYS A 43 53.42 -9.00 13.12
C LYS A 43 53.89 -10.06 14.15
N PRO A 44 53.01 -10.77 14.87
CA PRO A 44 53.40 -12.00 15.53
C PRO A 44 53.21 -13.19 14.58
N THR A 45 54.32 -13.89 14.33
CA THR A 45 54.38 -15.20 13.69
C THR A 45 53.76 -16.27 14.59
N LEU A 46 52.99 -17.15 13.96
CA LEU A 46 52.42 -18.38 14.51
C LEU A 46 53.50 -19.47 14.51
N SER A 47 54.06 -19.79 15.67
CA SER A 47 54.74 -21.06 15.90
C SER A 47 54.73 -21.41 17.39
N GLU A 48 54.41 -22.67 17.68
CA GLU A 48 54.68 -23.38 18.94
C GLU A 48 53.86 -23.03 20.19
N VAL A 49 52.72 -23.71 20.37
CA VAL A 49 52.41 -24.40 21.64
C VAL A 49 51.55 -25.62 21.32
N ASN A 50 52.17 -26.79 21.28
CA ASN A 50 51.46 -28.07 21.25
C ASN A 50 52.28 -29.09 22.03
N ARG A 51 52.08 -29.15 23.35
CA ARG A 51 52.44 -30.28 24.23
C ARG A 51 51.93 -30.01 25.63
N SER A 52 51.53 -31.09 26.31
CA SER A 52 51.06 -31.19 27.70
C SER A 52 49.58 -30.86 27.96
N SER A 53 48.76 -31.91 27.94
CA SER A 53 47.60 -32.07 28.84
C SER A 53 47.18 -33.54 28.80
N GLY A 54 48.04 -34.39 29.36
CA GLY A 54 47.69 -35.73 29.80
C GLY A 54 47.57 -35.72 31.32
N ALA A 55 46.53 -36.40 31.82
CA ALA A 55 46.23 -36.68 33.22
C ALA A 55 45.69 -35.52 34.07
N LEU A 56 44.38 -35.51 34.29
CA LEU A 56 43.81 -35.62 35.65
C LEU A 56 42.29 -35.87 35.59
N LEU A 57 41.78 -36.47 36.67
CA LEU A 57 40.38 -36.71 37.04
C LEU A 57 39.70 -37.98 36.48
N LYS A 58 40.08 -39.08 37.14
CA LYS A 58 39.15 -40.11 37.61
C LYS A 58 38.07 -39.49 38.51
N SER A 59 36.96 -40.22 38.63
CA SER A 59 35.76 -39.99 39.47
C SER A 59 34.68 -39.10 38.84
N PHE A 60 33.66 -39.74 38.27
CA PHE A 60 32.24 -39.42 38.42
C PHE A 60 31.45 -40.60 37.85
N GLU A 61 31.08 -41.53 38.73
CA GLU A 61 30.07 -42.55 38.45
C GLU A 61 28.69 -41.91 38.50
N GLY A 62 27.81 -42.30 37.56
CA GLY A 62 26.38 -42.02 37.64
C GLY A 62 25.89 -40.93 36.68
N HIS A 63 25.95 -41.16 35.36
CA HIS A 63 25.01 -40.50 34.43
C HIS A 63 24.62 -41.38 33.25
N ASP A 64 23.33 -41.25 32.92
CA ASP A 64 22.54 -41.85 31.85
C ASP A 64 23.30 -42.06 30.52
N VAL A 65 23.50 -43.34 30.18
CA VAL A 65 24.19 -43.83 28.99
C VAL A 65 23.49 -43.40 27.68
N GLY A 66 22.23 -42.96 27.75
CA GLY A 66 21.46 -42.43 26.61
C GLY A 66 21.93 -41.06 26.11
N ALA A 67 22.35 -40.16 27.01
CA ALA A 67 22.75 -38.80 26.67
C ALA A 67 24.16 -38.73 26.02
N LEU A 68 25.08 -39.61 26.45
CA LEU A 68 26.44 -39.70 25.93
C LEU A 68 26.49 -40.26 24.49
N ARG A 69 25.63 -41.22 24.15
CA ARG A 69 25.54 -41.75 22.77
C ARG A 69 25.07 -40.71 21.77
N SER A 70 24.16 -39.82 22.17
CA SER A 70 23.65 -38.72 21.35
C SER A 70 24.72 -37.64 21.11
N ARG A 71 25.53 -37.34 22.14
CA ARG A 71 26.62 -36.35 22.08
C ARG A 71 27.80 -36.84 21.22
N CYS A 72 28.14 -38.13 21.28
CA CYS A 72 29.15 -38.73 20.39
C CYS A 72 28.71 -38.75 18.91
N ARG A 73 27.43 -39.02 18.61
CA ARG A 73 26.91 -38.94 17.24
C ARG A 73 26.95 -37.51 16.70
N TYR A 74 26.61 -36.53 17.53
CA TYR A 74 26.65 -35.12 17.15
C TYR A 74 28.08 -34.61 16.92
N LEU A 75 29.05 -35.00 17.75
CA LEU A 75 30.46 -34.64 17.55
C LEU A 75 31.08 -35.34 16.33
N LYS A 76 30.68 -36.59 16.04
CA LYS A 76 31.08 -37.30 14.81
C LYS A 76 30.50 -36.65 13.56
N PHE A 77 29.25 -36.16 13.63
CA PHE A 77 28.60 -35.37 12.57
C PHE A 77 29.31 -34.03 12.35
N LEU A 78 29.69 -33.31 13.42
CA LEU A 78 30.44 -32.06 13.32
C LEU A 78 31.85 -32.24 12.75
N ARG A 79 32.57 -33.33 13.11
CA ARG A 79 33.87 -33.70 12.50
C ARG A 79 33.74 -34.06 11.01
N LEU A 80 32.70 -34.81 10.62
CA LEU A 80 32.44 -35.13 9.22
C LEU A 80 32.12 -33.87 8.40
N ARG A 81 31.39 -32.92 8.97
CA ARG A 81 31.04 -31.66 8.30
C ARG A 81 32.23 -30.69 8.18
N SER A 82 33.13 -30.67 9.16
CA SER A 82 34.37 -29.88 9.09
C SER A 82 35.40 -30.51 8.15
N SER A 83 35.47 -31.85 8.07
CA SER A 83 36.31 -32.55 7.07
C SER A 83 35.76 -32.42 5.64
N ALA A 84 34.44 -32.34 5.46
CA ALA A 84 33.82 -32.09 4.15
C ALA A 84 34.03 -30.65 3.65
N ARG A 85 34.09 -29.66 4.55
CA ARG A 85 34.42 -28.25 4.20
C ARG A 85 35.91 -28.04 3.92
N ALA A 86 36.79 -28.82 4.54
CA ALA A 86 38.24 -28.73 4.30
C ALA A 86 38.68 -29.29 2.93
N ARG A 87 37.81 -30.03 2.22
CA ARG A 87 38.11 -30.60 0.89
C ARG A 87 37.51 -29.83 -0.29
N THR A 88 36.89 -28.67 -0.06
CA THR A 88 36.23 -27.88 -1.12
C THR A 88 36.94 -26.56 -1.44
N VAL A 89 38.22 -26.43 -1.08
CA VAL A 89 39.07 -25.35 -1.58
C VAL A 89 39.95 -25.93 -2.68
N ALA A 90 39.85 -25.33 -3.87
CA ALA A 90 40.57 -25.65 -5.11
C ALA A 90 40.00 -26.80 -5.96
N GLN A 91 38.79 -26.64 -6.49
CA GLN A 91 38.42 -27.18 -7.81
C GLN A 91 37.36 -26.25 -8.43
N THR A 92 37.74 -25.56 -9.51
CA THR A 92 36.83 -24.79 -10.35
C THR A 92 35.86 -25.74 -11.02
N VAL A 93 34.59 -25.69 -10.59
CA VAL A 93 33.50 -26.45 -11.21
C VAL A 93 33.09 -25.74 -12.52
N PRO A 94 32.95 -26.46 -13.65
CA PRO A 94 32.46 -25.89 -14.90
C PRO A 94 31.08 -25.22 -14.73
N GLU A 95 30.88 -24.02 -15.29
CA GLU A 95 29.65 -23.22 -15.15
C GLU A 95 28.36 -24.02 -15.50
N ASP A 96 28.44 -24.98 -16.40
CA ASP A 96 27.31 -25.82 -16.82
C ASP A 96 26.73 -26.73 -15.71
N CYS A 97 27.48 -27.00 -14.64
CA CYS A 97 27.00 -27.80 -13.51
C CYS A 97 26.21 -26.98 -12.48
N GLN A 98 26.32 -25.65 -12.50
CA GLN A 98 25.67 -24.78 -11.52
C GLN A 98 24.17 -24.60 -11.82
N ASP A 99 23.81 -24.60 -13.11
CA ASP A 99 22.43 -24.47 -13.58
C ASP A 99 21.59 -25.74 -13.37
N GLN A 100 22.20 -26.93 -13.42
CA GLN A 100 21.48 -28.16 -13.13
C GLN A 100 21.12 -28.31 -11.64
N ASN A 101 21.99 -27.79 -10.76
CA ASN A 101 21.75 -27.79 -9.32
C ASN A 101 20.67 -26.76 -8.94
N SER A 102 20.64 -25.59 -9.58
CA SER A 102 19.60 -24.58 -9.35
C SER A 102 18.21 -25.07 -9.80
N ALA A 103 18.13 -25.77 -10.93
CA ALA A 103 16.87 -26.35 -11.42
C ALA A 103 16.32 -27.48 -10.53
N LYS A 104 17.22 -28.34 -9.99
CA LYS A 104 16.83 -29.38 -9.03
C LYS A 104 16.35 -28.79 -7.71
N GLU A 105 17.01 -27.74 -7.22
CA GLU A 105 16.60 -27.07 -5.98
C GLU A 105 15.26 -26.33 -6.15
N LEU A 106 15.02 -25.69 -7.31
CA LEU A 106 13.73 -25.05 -7.61
C LEU A 106 12.57 -26.08 -7.67
N LYS A 107 12.81 -27.27 -8.25
CA LYS A 107 11.82 -28.37 -8.22
C LYS A 107 11.53 -28.84 -6.81
N ARG A 108 12.56 -28.97 -5.97
CA ARG A 108 12.42 -29.36 -4.56
C ARG A 108 11.62 -28.33 -3.76
N LEU A 109 11.89 -27.04 -3.95
CA LEU A 109 11.14 -25.96 -3.29
C LEU A 109 9.67 -25.94 -3.70
N ARG A 110 9.37 -26.11 -5.00
CA ARG A 110 7.98 -26.22 -5.49
C ARG A 110 7.23 -27.41 -4.88
N PHE A 111 7.90 -28.56 -4.76
CA PHE A 111 7.33 -29.74 -4.12
C PHE A 111 7.02 -29.48 -2.63
N LEU A 112 7.94 -28.85 -1.90
CA LEU A 112 7.73 -28.52 -0.48
C LEU A 112 6.59 -27.51 -0.29
N HIS A 113 6.47 -26.51 -1.17
CA HIS A 113 5.37 -25.55 -1.16
C HIS A 113 4.01 -26.24 -1.38
N ALA A 114 3.89 -27.05 -2.42
CA ALA A 114 2.66 -27.80 -2.70
C ALA A 114 2.27 -28.74 -1.53
N LYS A 115 3.26 -29.36 -0.88
CA LYS A 115 3.03 -30.19 0.30
C LYS A 115 2.54 -29.38 1.51
N ALA A 116 3.06 -28.16 1.71
CA ALA A 116 2.59 -27.27 2.76
C ALA A 116 1.14 -26.81 2.53
N GLU A 117 0.77 -26.48 1.29
CA GLU A 117 -0.61 -26.12 0.92
C GLU A 117 -1.59 -27.27 1.17
N ASP A 118 -1.20 -28.51 0.82
CA ASP A 118 -2.01 -29.71 1.10
C ASP A 118 -2.21 -29.93 2.61
N MET A 119 -1.17 -29.72 3.44
CA MET A 119 -1.32 -29.81 4.90
C MET A 119 -2.25 -28.73 5.47
N LEU A 120 -2.16 -27.49 4.98
CA LEU A 120 -3.05 -26.39 5.37
C LEU A 120 -4.51 -26.67 4.96
N ALA A 121 -4.73 -27.23 3.77
CA ALA A 121 -6.05 -27.64 3.31
C ALA A 121 -6.64 -28.75 4.19
N LYS A 122 -5.84 -29.76 4.55
CA LYS A 122 -6.23 -30.85 5.48
C LYS A 122 -6.55 -30.31 6.88
N GLN A 123 -5.77 -29.37 7.40
CA GLN A 123 -6.03 -28.75 8.69
C GLN A 123 -7.34 -27.95 8.68
N SER A 124 -7.57 -27.16 7.63
CA SER A 124 -8.81 -26.41 7.45
C SER A 124 -10.04 -27.32 7.34
N ALA A 125 -9.91 -28.46 6.66
CA ALA A 125 -10.97 -29.47 6.59
C ALA A 125 -11.27 -30.07 7.98
N ARG A 126 -10.24 -30.41 8.78
CA ARG A 126 -10.41 -30.90 10.16
C ARG A 126 -11.12 -29.87 11.05
N GLN A 127 -10.74 -28.60 10.96
CA GLN A 127 -11.39 -27.52 11.72
C GLN A 127 -12.88 -27.40 11.36
N ARG A 128 -13.23 -27.46 10.06
CA ARG A 128 -14.65 -27.47 9.63
C ARG A 128 -15.42 -28.65 10.22
N CYS A 129 -14.85 -29.85 10.24
CA CYS A 129 -15.49 -31.03 10.85
C CYS A 129 -15.74 -30.83 12.35
N VAL A 130 -14.79 -30.25 13.09
CA VAL A 130 -14.96 -29.94 14.52
C VAL A 130 -16.05 -28.90 14.74
N SER A 131 -16.08 -27.82 13.95
CA SER A 131 -17.13 -26.80 14.02
C SER A 131 -18.53 -27.39 13.75
N LEU A 132 -18.66 -28.27 12.74
CA LEU A 132 -19.91 -28.97 12.45
C LEU A 132 -20.33 -29.91 13.58
N ALA A 133 -19.39 -30.63 14.19
CA ALA A 133 -19.68 -31.48 15.34
C ALA A 133 -20.15 -30.66 16.54
N HIS A 134 -19.53 -29.52 16.81
CA HIS A 134 -19.94 -28.60 17.88
C HIS A 134 -21.34 -28.04 17.64
N ALA A 135 -21.63 -27.59 16.41
CA ALA A 135 -22.96 -27.11 16.03
C ALA A 135 -24.05 -28.19 16.19
N LYS A 136 -23.75 -29.45 15.82
CA LYS A 136 -24.66 -30.60 16.05
C LYS A 136 -24.85 -30.87 17.54
N GLY A 137 -23.79 -30.77 18.35
CA GLY A 137 -23.85 -30.92 19.80
C GLY A 137 -24.76 -29.88 20.46
N LEU A 138 -24.64 -28.61 20.06
CA LEU A 138 -25.51 -27.54 20.54
C LEU A 138 -26.98 -27.75 20.16
N ARG A 139 -27.25 -28.17 18.91
CA ARG A 139 -28.62 -28.52 18.48
C ARG A 139 -29.23 -29.66 19.30
N ARG A 140 -28.44 -30.71 19.60
CA ARG A 140 -28.90 -31.84 20.43
C ARG A 140 -29.18 -31.42 21.87
N ARG A 141 -28.43 -30.46 22.43
CA ARG A 141 -28.71 -29.89 23.76
C ARG A 141 -30.00 -29.07 23.76
N ALA A 142 -30.21 -28.25 22.74
CA ALA A 142 -31.43 -27.44 22.60
C ALA A 142 -32.69 -28.30 22.39
N GLN A 143 -32.57 -29.44 21.71
CA GLN A 143 -33.69 -30.35 21.41
C GLN A 143 -33.98 -31.42 22.47
N ARG A 144 -33.31 -31.37 23.64
CA ARG A 144 -33.70 -32.21 24.78
C ARG A 144 -34.55 -31.37 25.74
N PRO A 145 -35.87 -31.24 25.52
CA PRO A 145 -36.76 -30.70 26.54
C PRO A 145 -36.61 -31.58 27.78
N GLY A 146 -36.41 -30.92 28.91
CA GLY A 146 -36.04 -31.56 30.17
C GLY A 146 -36.97 -32.72 30.52
N ARG A 147 -36.42 -33.93 30.58
CA ARG A 147 -36.99 -35.01 31.38
C ARG A 147 -36.69 -34.66 32.84
N GLY A 148 -37.48 -33.73 33.37
CA GLY A 148 -37.45 -33.34 34.77
C GLY A 148 -37.70 -34.57 35.63
N LYS A 149 -36.78 -34.87 36.55
CA LYS A 149 -37.09 -35.69 37.71
C LYS A 149 -38.12 -34.90 38.52
N GLY A 150 -39.34 -35.42 38.57
CA GLY A 150 -40.44 -34.86 39.34
C GLY A 150 -40.10 -34.76 40.83
N GLY A 151 -40.42 -33.60 41.40
CA GLY A 151 -40.65 -33.40 42.82
C GLY A 151 -42.04 -32.76 42.94
N CYS A 152 -42.86 -33.34 43.81
CA CYS A 152 -44.31 -33.18 43.91
C CYS A 152 -44.81 -31.78 44.36
N PRO A 153 -46.11 -31.50 44.21
CA PRO A 153 -46.72 -30.21 44.53
C PRO A 153 -47.25 -30.16 45.98
N GLY A 154 -47.15 -29.00 46.62
CA GLY A 154 -47.93 -28.60 47.79
C GLY A 154 -47.98 -27.07 47.82
N LEU A 155 -49.11 -26.44 47.46
CA LEU A 155 -50.29 -26.15 48.26
C LEU A 155 -50.11 -24.98 49.25
N LEU A 156 -50.98 -23.99 49.05
CA LEU A 156 -51.50 -22.93 49.93
C LEU A 156 -50.90 -21.51 49.79
N ALA A 157 -51.83 -20.61 49.47
CA ALA A 157 -51.78 -19.16 49.24
C ALA A 157 -51.83 -18.38 50.59
N PRO A 158 -52.27 -17.08 50.72
CA PRO A 158 -52.57 -16.02 49.74
C PRO A 158 -52.10 -14.57 50.14
N ASP A 159 -52.30 -13.63 49.21
CA ASP A 159 -52.71 -12.21 49.32
C ASP A 159 -51.93 -11.10 50.09
N TRP A 160 -51.91 -9.94 49.39
CA TRP A 160 -51.81 -8.52 49.83
C TRP A 160 -50.41 -7.86 49.90
N PRO A 161 -50.26 -6.50 49.78
CA PRO A 161 -50.10 -5.76 48.53
C PRO A 161 -48.94 -4.74 48.59
N LEU A 162 -48.84 -3.89 47.55
CA LEU A 162 -48.00 -2.68 47.50
C LEU A 162 -48.13 -1.79 48.76
N THR A 163 -47.00 -1.34 49.29
CA THR A 163 -46.81 0.03 49.78
C THR A 163 -45.34 0.45 49.70
N GLU A 164 -45.14 1.65 49.16
CA GLU A 164 -43.95 2.49 49.30
C GLU A 164 -43.56 2.65 50.79
N SER A 165 -42.26 2.68 51.12
CA SER A 165 -41.76 3.56 52.21
C SER A 165 -40.24 3.56 52.31
N THR A 166 -39.73 4.78 52.20
CA THR A 166 -38.53 5.41 52.77
C THR A 166 -37.48 4.62 53.57
N ALA A 167 -36.24 4.97 53.20
CA ALA A 167 -34.98 4.93 53.93
C ALA A 167 -35.06 4.94 55.46
N ARG A 168 -34.16 4.16 56.11
CA ARG A 168 -33.41 4.51 57.34
C ARG A 168 -32.29 3.47 57.64
N PRO A 169 -31.35 3.77 58.55
CA PRO A 169 -29.92 3.50 58.39
C PRO A 169 -29.40 2.35 59.26
N TRP A 170 -28.20 1.91 58.92
CA TRP A 170 -27.48 0.80 59.53
C TRP A 170 -27.04 1.11 60.96
N SER A 171 -27.56 0.36 61.92
CA SER A 171 -27.09 0.22 63.30
C SER A 171 -25.84 -0.69 63.34
N VAL A 172 -24.75 -0.20 63.93
CA VAL A 172 -24.27 -0.50 65.29
C VAL A 172 -24.14 -2.01 65.57
N TRP A 173 -22.90 -2.51 65.54
CA TRP A 173 -22.50 -3.77 66.18
C TRP A 173 -21.79 -3.45 67.51
N PRO A 174 -22.07 -4.20 68.59
CA PRO A 174 -21.60 -3.86 69.93
C PRO A 174 -20.17 -4.34 70.23
N GLU A 175 -19.54 -3.57 71.11
CA GLU A 175 -18.30 -3.88 71.82
C GLU A 175 -18.43 -5.16 72.65
N PHE A 176 -17.42 -6.02 72.58
CA PHE A 176 -17.19 -7.07 73.58
C PHE A 176 -15.72 -7.08 74.00
N GLY A 177 -15.53 -6.78 75.29
CA GLY A 177 -14.81 -7.65 76.23
C GLY A 177 -13.29 -7.75 76.06
N CYS A 178 -12.58 -6.92 76.82
CA CYS A 178 -11.16 -7.04 77.10
C CYS A 178 -10.92 -8.10 78.19
N GLU A 179 -10.45 -9.29 77.82
CA GLU A 179 -9.88 -10.27 78.77
C GLU A 179 -8.55 -10.84 78.23
N SER A 180 -7.47 -10.44 78.93
CA SER A 180 -6.26 -11.23 79.23
C SER A 180 -5.74 -12.22 78.17
N THR A 181 -5.07 -11.70 77.13
CA THR A 181 -4.18 -12.53 76.30
C THR A 181 -2.84 -12.82 76.98
N PRO A 182 -2.37 -14.08 76.98
CA PRO A 182 -1.09 -14.47 77.55
C PRO A 182 0.09 -13.97 76.70
N ARG A 183 1.22 -13.67 77.35
CA ARG A 183 2.52 -13.35 76.72
C ARG A 183 2.84 -14.40 75.64
N ARG A 184 2.65 -14.02 74.37
CA ARG A 184 3.20 -14.76 73.22
C ARG A 184 4.70 -14.53 73.18
N THR A 185 5.46 -15.59 73.38
CA THR A 185 6.87 -15.65 72.99
C THR A 185 7.03 -15.28 71.51
N PRO A 186 8.12 -14.59 71.12
CA PRO A 186 8.33 -14.17 69.74
C PRO A 186 8.36 -15.40 68.83
N VAL A 187 7.38 -15.48 67.94
CA VAL A 187 7.33 -16.50 66.90
C VAL A 187 8.57 -16.31 66.02
N PRO A 188 9.38 -17.36 65.76
CA PRO A 188 10.56 -17.25 64.91
C PRO A 188 10.19 -16.62 63.58
N GLY A 189 10.75 -15.42 63.36
CA GLY A 189 10.42 -14.55 62.24
C GLY A 189 10.43 -15.29 60.91
N CYS A 190 9.41 -15.00 60.11
CA CYS A 190 9.13 -15.62 58.82
C CYS A 190 10.32 -15.39 57.86
N GLN A 191 11.30 -16.31 57.88
CA GLN A 191 12.51 -16.26 57.05
C GLN A 191 12.19 -16.17 55.55
N ARG A 192 10.98 -16.56 55.15
CA ARG A 192 10.48 -16.47 53.78
C ARG A 192 10.37 -15.03 53.28
N PHE A 193 9.95 -14.10 54.14
CA PHE A 193 9.82 -12.69 53.78
C PHE A 193 11.18 -12.01 53.62
N ALA A 194 12.11 -12.30 54.54
CA ALA A 194 13.49 -11.81 54.47
C ALA A 194 14.24 -12.32 53.22
N ARG A 195 14.01 -13.58 52.83
CA ARG A 195 14.60 -14.14 51.58
C ARG A 195 14.05 -13.46 50.33
N TRP A 196 12.77 -13.13 50.31
CA TRP A 196 12.16 -12.45 49.16
C TRP A 196 12.63 -11.01 49.01
N HIS A 197 12.72 -10.26 50.12
CA HIS A 197 13.30 -8.91 50.11
C HIS A 197 14.75 -8.89 49.63
N ARG A 198 15.58 -9.81 50.12
CA ARG A 198 16.98 -9.92 49.69
C ARG A 198 17.13 -10.31 48.21
N ALA A 199 16.19 -11.10 47.67
CA ALA A 199 16.16 -11.42 46.25
C ALA A 199 15.79 -10.20 45.39
N LEU A 200 14.88 -9.33 45.87
CA LEU A 200 14.55 -8.08 45.19
C LEU A 200 15.70 -7.09 45.19
N GLU A 201 16.39 -6.93 46.33
CA GLU A 201 17.57 -6.05 46.43
C GLU A 201 18.69 -6.51 45.47
N LEU A 202 18.97 -7.82 45.43
CA LEU A 202 19.93 -8.39 44.48
C LEU A 202 19.49 -8.18 43.02
N ALA A 203 18.21 -8.36 42.71
CA ALA A 203 17.70 -8.13 41.36
C ALA A 203 17.83 -6.66 40.95
N GLU A 204 17.59 -5.72 41.87
CA GLU A 204 17.73 -4.29 41.63
C GLU A 204 19.20 -3.87 41.48
N GLU A 205 20.10 -4.44 42.29
CA GLU A 205 21.54 -4.21 42.17
C GLU A 205 22.09 -4.75 40.85
N VAL A 206 21.66 -5.95 40.42
CA VAL A 206 22.00 -6.51 39.09
C VAL A 206 21.47 -5.63 37.97
N ALA A 207 20.25 -5.10 38.10
CA ALA A 207 19.66 -4.20 37.11
C ALA A 207 20.39 -2.84 37.04
N ARG A 208 20.86 -2.30 38.18
CA ARG A 208 21.68 -1.09 38.23
C ARG A 208 23.07 -1.31 37.62
N ASN A 209 23.71 -2.45 37.89
CA ASN A 209 25.00 -2.78 37.29
C ASN A 209 24.92 -3.07 35.79
N TYR A 210 23.74 -3.49 35.28
CA TYR A 210 23.48 -3.60 33.84
C TYR A 210 23.34 -2.24 33.12
N ARG A 211 23.24 -1.12 33.87
CA ARG A 211 23.00 0.23 33.36
C ARG A 211 24.26 1.09 33.17
N TYR A 212 25.47 0.50 33.11
CA TYR A 212 26.64 1.21 32.57
C TYR A 212 26.42 1.52 31.07
N PRO A 213 26.97 2.62 30.53
CA PRO A 213 26.71 3.06 29.17
C PRO A 213 27.26 2.02 28.19
N LEU A 214 26.37 1.18 27.70
CA LEU A 214 26.68 0.21 26.68
C LEU A 214 27.20 0.97 25.46
N ARG A 215 28.48 0.73 25.11
CA ARG A 215 28.91 0.88 23.72
C ARG A 215 27.85 0.20 22.84
N PRO A 216 27.39 0.83 21.75
CA PRO A 216 26.39 0.27 20.87
C PRO A 216 26.76 -1.16 20.52
N CYS A 217 25.93 -2.11 20.96
CA CYS A 217 26.28 -3.51 20.84
C CYS A 217 26.16 -3.89 19.35
N PRO A 218 27.17 -4.52 18.73
CA PRO A 218 27.07 -4.95 17.32
C PRO A 218 25.92 -5.93 17.04
N PHE A 219 25.25 -6.43 18.10
CA PHE A 219 24.02 -7.20 18.01
C PHE A 219 22.80 -6.36 17.61
N GLU A 220 22.72 -5.09 18.02
CA GLU A 220 21.58 -4.22 17.73
C GLU A 220 21.57 -3.80 16.24
N ALA A 221 22.75 -3.53 15.69
CA ALA A 221 22.92 -3.33 14.25
C ALA A 221 22.54 -4.57 13.42
N LYS A 222 22.87 -5.78 13.90
CA LYS A 222 22.47 -7.05 13.23
C LYS A 222 20.98 -7.35 13.36
N LEU A 223 20.37 -7.04 14.51
CA LEU A 223 18.94 -7.19 14.72
C LEU A 223 18.16 -6.20 13.84
N GLU A 224 18.65 -4.97 13.70
CA GLU A 224 18.07 -4.00 12.78
C GLU A 224 18.25 -4.39 11.33
N GLU A 225 19.39 -4.96 10.94
CA GLU A 225 19.56 -5.51 9.58
C GLU A 225 18.62 -6.69 9.32
N ALA A 226 18.44 -7.60 10.28
CA ALA A 226 17.47 -8.69 10.18
C ALA A 226 16.02 -8.18 10.14
N ARG A 227 15.68 -7.14 10.92
CA ARG A 227 14.37 -6.46 10.86
C ARG A 227 14.16 -5.77 9.51
N ARG A 228 15.19 -5.15 8.93
CA ARG A 228 15.14 -4.56 7.59
C ARG A 228 14.91 -5.60 6.51
N GLN A 229 15.54 -6.77 6.61
CA GLN A 229 15.34 -7.87 5.66
C GLN A 229 13.94 -8.48 5.81
N LEU A 230 13.51 -8.79 7.03
CA LEU A 230 12.17 -9.30 7.31
C LEU A 230 11.06 -8.29 6.94
N SER A 231 11.30 -6.98 7.12
CA SER A 231 10.32 -5.96 6.73
C SER A 231 10.25 -5.77 5.22
N SER A 232 11.35 -6.02 4.49
CA SER A 232 11.31 -6.10 3.04
C SER A 232 10.41 -7.24 2.59
N ASP A 233 10.56 -8.42 3.17
CA ASP A 233 9.73 -9.58 2.85
C ASP A 233 8.26 -9.36 3.20
N ALA A 234 7.98 -8.80 4.38
CA ALA A 234 6.60 -8.53 4.83
C ALA A 234 5.90 -7.47 3.97
N PHE A 235 6.61 -6.39 3.61
CA PHE A 235 6.04 -5.34 2.78
C PHE A 235 5.81 -5.79 1.34
N ASP A 236 6.74 -6.56 0.77
CA ASP A 236 6.58 -7.10 -0.57
C ASP A 236 5.49 -8.19 -0.60
N ALA A 237 5.32 -8.97 0.46
CA ALA A 237 4.16 -9.85 0.63
C ALA A 237 2.83 -9.07 0.66
N LEU A 238 2.78 -7.96 1.39
CA LEU A 238 1.61 -7.06 1.40
C LEU A 238 1.32 -6.51 -0.01
N ARG A 239 2.35 -6.08 -0.74
CA ARG A 239 2.20 -5.60 -2.13
C ARG A 239 1.68 -6.69 -3.07
N ALA A 240 2.22 -7.89 -2.96
CA ALA A 240 1.77 -9.03 -3.76
C ALA A 240 0.30 -9.34 -3.48
N GLU A 241 -0.11 -9.37 -2.21
CA GLU A 241 -1.51 -9.58 -1.81
C GLU A 241 -2.42 -8.44 -2.29
N PHE A 242 -1.98 -7.19 -2.15
CA PHE A 242 -2.71 -6.02 -2.66
C PHE A 242 -2.93 -6.12 -4.18
N LEU A 243 -1.90 -6.47 -4.95
CA LEU A 243 -2.01 -6.60 -6.40
C LEU A 243 -2.87 -7.81 -6.79
N ARG A 244 -2.79 -8.92 -6.04
CA ARG A 244 -3.66 -10.09 -6.25
C ARG A 244 -5.13 -9.73 -6.07
N ARG A 245 -5.45 -8.93 -5.03
CA ARG A 245 -6.82 -8.55 -4.69
C ARG A 245 -7.39 -7.44 -5.57
N HIS A 246 -6.59 -6.41 -5.87
CA HIS A 246 -7.07 -5.19 -6.51
C HIS A 246 -6.53 -4.96 -7.93
N GLY A 247 -5.54 -5.72 -8.37
CA GLY A 247 -4.82 -5.48 -9.63
C GLY A 247 -5.75 -5.42 -10.84
N ARG A 248 -6.72 -6.33 -10.95
CA ARG A 248 -7.72 -6.30 -12.04
C ARG A 248 -8.51 -4.99 -12.05
N ASN A 249 -9.00 -4.53 -10.91
CA ASN A 249 -9.80 -3.31 -10.78
C ASN A 249 -8.97 -2.06 -11.06
N ILE A 250 -7.70 -2.04 -10.62
CA ILE A 250 -6.75 -0.97 -10.92
C ILE A 250 -6.53 -0.86 -12.44
N LEU A 251 -6.22 -1.97 -13.11
CA LEU A 251 -5.97 -2.00 -14.55
C LEU A 251 -7.23 -1.61 -15.34
N GLN A 252 -8.40 -2.11 -14.91
CA GLN A 252 -9.69 -1.79 -15.54
C GLN A 252 -10.04 -0.31 -15.39
N SER A 253 -9.92 0.24 -14.17
CA SER A 253 -10.18 1.66 -13.90
C SER A 253 -9.30 2.55 -14.78
N LEU A 254 -7.99 2.31 -14.79
CA LEU A 254 -7.06 3.08 -15.62
C LEU A 254 -7.37 2.93 -17.11
N THR A 255 -7.60 1.72 -17.61
CA THR A 255 -7.79 1.49 -19.05
C THR A 255 -9.12 2.05 -19.55
N LEU A 256 -10.22 1.81 -18.82
CA LEU A 256 -11.55 2.20 -19.27
C LEU A 256 -11.82 3.69 -19.08
N LYS A 257 -11.29 4.31 -18.01
CA LYS A 257 -11.66 5.68 -17.64
C LYS A 257 -10.67 6.74 -18.15
N THR A 258 -9.42 6.38 -18.46
CA THR A 258 -8.39 7.41 -18.73
C THR A 258 -8.03 7.63 -20.20
N LYS A 259 -8.49 6.81 -21.16
CA LYS A 259 -7.99 6.81 -22.57
C LYS A 259 -6.45 6.67 -22.68
N LEU A 260 -5.77 6.34 -21.60
CA LEU A 260 -4.33 6.08 -21.55
C LEU A 260 -4.11 4.56 -21.57
N LYS A 261 -3.00 4.15 -22.16
CA LYS A 261 -2.57 2.75 -22.12
C LYS A 261 -1.50 2.62 -21.05
N ILE A 262 -1.67 1.66 -20.15
CA ILE A 262 -0.65 1.33 -19.17
C ILE A 262 0.53 0.70 -19.91
N ARG A 263 1.73 1.26 -19.70
CA ARG A 263 3.00 0.72 -20.22
C ARG A 263 3.57 -0.30 -19.26
N SER A 264 3.63 0.04 -17.98
CA SER A 264 4.11 -0.83 -16.92
C SER A 264 3.52 -0.43 -15.58
N LEU A 265 3.45 -1.40 -14.67
CA LEU A 265 3.14 -1.22 -13.26
C LEU A 265 4.31 -1.81 -12.46
N SER A 266 5.08 -0.97 -11.78
CA SER A 266 6.28 -1.40 -11.06
C SER A 266 6.17 -1.07 -9.57
N PRO A 267 6.68 -1.90 -8.65
CA PRO A 267 6.77 -1.55 -7.23
C PRO A 267 7.54 -0.24 -7.03
N THR A 268 7.15 0.57 -6.04
CA THR A 268 7.88 1.79 -5.67
C THR A 268 9.09 1.48 -4.78
N PRO A 269 10.22 2.19 -4.91
CA PRO A 269 11.39 1.99 -4.05
C PRO A 269 11.26 2.75 -2.71
N LEU A 270 10.28 2.37 -1.88
CA LEU A 270 10.04 3.05 -0.60
C LEU A 270 11.18 2.83 0.41
N SER A 271 11.52 3.88 1.16
CA SER A 271 12.47 3.77 2.27
C SER A 271 11.95 2.85 3.37
N SER A 272 12.86 2.24 4.13
CA SER A 272 12.49 1.34 5.23
C SER A 272 11.63 2.02 6.29
N SER A 273 11.84 3.31 6.57
CA SER A 273 11.02 4.08 7.52
C SER A 273 9.56 4.14 7.07
N VAL A 274 9.32 4.47 5.80
CA VAL A 274 7.97 4.54 5.23
C VAL A 274 7.30 3.16 5.21
N ARG A 275 8.04 2.12 4.80
CA ARG A 275 7.54 0.73 4.78
C ARG A 275 7.11 0.28 6.18
N ASN A 276 7.98 0.50 7.18
CA ASN A 276 7.74 0.07 8.55
C ASN A 276 6.56 0.83 9.18
N GLY A 277 6.49 2.16 9.03
CA GLY A 277 5.38 2.93 9.56
C GLY A 277 4.03 2.54 8.95
N PHE A 278 4.01 2.24 7.65
CA PHE A 278 2.80 1.75 6.98
C PHE A 278 2.42 0.33 7.44
N LEU A 279 3.38 -0.60 7.52
CA LEU A 279 3.13 -1.97 8.02
C LEU A 279 2.63 -1.97 9.46
N GLN A 280 3.23 -1.16 10.31
CA GLN A 280 2.80 -0.99 11.70
C GLN A 280 1.34 -0.53 11.74
N THR A 281 1.02 0.57 11.04
CA THR A 281 -0.35 1.10 10.96
C THR A 281 -1.34 0.05 10.40
N TYR A 282 -0.93 -0.72 9.39
CA TYR A 282 -1.73 -1.79 8.81
C TYR A 282 -1.99 -2.93 9.81
N SER A 283 -0.98 -3.32 10.59
CA SER A 283 -1.08 -4.39 11.60
C SER A 283 -1.88 -3.99 12.84
N GLU A 284 -1.86 -2.70 13.22
CA GLU A 284 -2.63 -2.15 14.33
C GLU A 284 -4.12 -2.02 14.00
N GLY A 285 -4.45 -1.79 12.73
CA GLY A 285 -5.81 -1.89 12.25
C GLY A 285 -6.29 -3.33 12.44
N ARG A 286 -7.35 -3.54 13.24
CA ARG A 286 -7.97 -4.87 13.49
C ARG A 286 -8.64 -5.46 12.23
N GLY A 287 -7.90 -5.62 11.14
CA GLY A 287 -8.41 -6.03 9.84
C GLY A 287 -8.98 -4.89 9.00
N GLY A 288 -8.42 -3.67 9.08
CA GLY A 288 -8.77 -2.60 8.14
C GLY A 288 -8.46 -3.01 6.71
N ASP A 289 -9.40 -2.81 5.79
CA ASP A 289 -9.20 -3.14 4.38
C ASP A 289 -8.19 -2.17 3.75
N LEU A 290 -7.36 -2.68 2.83
CA LEU A 290 -6.53 -1.83 1.99
C LEU A 290 -7.37 -1.31 0.83
N LEU A 291 -7.66 -0.02 0.85
CA LEU A 291 -8.38 0.64 -0.24
C LEU A 291 -7.39 1.05 -1.34
N PRO A 292 -7.54 0.56 -2.58
CA PRO A 292 -6.72 1.02 -3.70
C PRO A 292 -7.13 2.42 -4.14
N THR A 293 -6.16 3.33 -4.23
CA THR A 293 -6.38 4.71 -4.69
C THR A 293 -5.28 5.14 -5.66
N PHE A 294 -5.50 6.27 -6.34
CA PHE A 294 -4.54 6.89 -7.24
C PHE A 294 -4.07 8.23 -6.68
N HIS A 295 -2.75 8.43 -6.61
CA HIS A 295 -2.18 9.72 -6.26
C HIS A 295 -1.45 10.31 -7.48
N GLY A 296 -1.90 11.48 -7.90
CA GLY A 296 -1.27 12.25 -8.96
C GLY A 296 -0.36 13.31 -8.39
N THR A 297 0.86 13.38 -8.92
CA THR A 297 1.83 14.40 -8.54
C THR A 297 2.84 14.57 -9.67
N ASN A 298 3.71 15.58 -9.56
CA ASN A 298 4.82 15.71 -10.49
C ASN A 298 5.85 14.61 -10.22
N VAL A 299 6.37 13.99 -11.28
CA VAL A 299 7.41 12.96 -11.19
C VAL A 299 8.66 13.44 -10.45
N SER A 300 8.96 14.75 -10.47
CA SER A 300 10.04 15.32 -9.64
C SER A 300 9.86 15.08 -8.14
N ASN A 301 8.63 14.88 -7.69
CA ASN A 301 8.31 14.65 -6.27
C ASN A 301 8.46 13.18 -5.88
N HIS A 302 8.56 12.25 -6.85
CA HIS A 302 8.57 10.81 -6.56
C HIS A 302 9.74 10.41 -5.66
N ALA A 303 10.95 10.91 -5.91
CA ALA A 303 12.12 10.60 -5.08
C ALA A 303 11.86 10.96 -3.61
N SER A 304 11.38 12.18 -3.36
CA SER A 304 11.06 12.64 -2.00
C SER A 304 9.91 11.85 -1.37
N ILE A 305 8.88 11.51 -2.15
CA ILE A 305 7.75 10.69 -1.68
C ILE A 305 8.19 9.26 -1.35
N PHE A 306 9.12 8.69 -2.11
CA PHE A 306 9.63 7.35 -1.84
C PHE A 306 10.52 7.33 -0.59
N GLU A 307 11.26 8.40 -0.37
CA GLU A 307 12.13 8.55 0.78
C GLU A 307 11.37 8.84 2.08
N ARG A 308 10.44 9.81 2.04
CA ARG A 308 9.77 10.36 3.24
C ARG A 308 8.30 9.96 3.38
N GLY A 309 7.73 9.31 2.36
CA GLY A 309 6.31 8.99 2.29
C GLY A 309 5.49 10.16 1.75
N LEU A 310 4.17 10.00 1.78
CA LEU A 310 3.24 11.07 1.44
C LEU A 310 3.02 11.93 2.68
N LEU A 311 3.70 13.08 2.72
CA LEU A 311 3.63 14.01 3.84
C LEU A 311 2.35 14.83 3.78
N ILE A 312 1.79 15.13 4.96
CA ILE A 312 0.71 16.10 5.10
C ILE A 312 1.37 17.48 5.18
N PRO A 313 0.89 18.47 4.39
CA PRO A 313 1.43 19.82 4.43
C PRO A 313 1.39 20.40 5.85
N ASP A 314 2.55 20.84 6.34
CA ASP A 314 2.72 21.49 7.63
C ASP A 314 3.91 22.45 7.53
N LYS A 315 3.61 23.75 7.60
CA LYS A 315 4.62 24.80 7.45
C LYS A 315 5.67 24.77 8.57
N ASP A 316 5.25 24.40 9.78
CA ASP A 316 6.09 24.49 10.97
C ASP A 316 6.95 23.23 11.14
N THR A 317 6.37 22.06 10.84
CA THR A 317 7.08 20.78 11.03
C THR A 317 7.92 20.36 9.82
N ASN A 318 7.43 20.54 8.59
CA ASN A 318 8.08 20.01 7.39
C ASN A 318 8.27 21.03 6.26
N GLY A 319 7.86 22.28 6.46
CA GLY A 319 8.00 23.38 5.51
C GLY A 319 7.15 23.23 4.25
N LEU A 320 6.26 22.23 4.17
CA LEU A 320 5.40 22.03 3.01
C LEU A 320 4.17 22.91 3.12
N MET A 321 4.01 23.80 2.14
CA MET A 321 2.79 24.59 1.99
C MET A 321 1.71 23.79 1.26
N VAL A 322 0.45 24.14 1.51
CA VAL A 322 -0.70 23.61 0.77
C VAL A 322 -0.66 24.17 -0.67
N ILE A 323 -0.25 23.35 -1.64
CA ILE A 323 -0.14 23.75 -3.06
C ILE A 323 -1.49 23.65 -3.78
N HIS A 324 -2.30 22.67 -3.38
CA HIS A 324 -3.64 22.41 -3.92
C HIS A 324 -4.62 22.54 -2.77
N GLY A 325 -5.72 23.28 -2.95
CA GLY A 325 -6.62 23.67 -1.86
C GLY A 325 -7.03 22.53 -0.94
N SER A 326 -7.19 22.84 0.34
CA SER A 326 -7.52 21.89 1.43
C SER A 326 -9.01 21.88 1.76
N ALA A 327 -9.86 21.85 0.74
CA ALA A 327 -11.32 21.98 0.87
C ALA A 327 -11.98 20.91 1.77
N HIS A 328 -11.31 19.79 2.02
CA HIS A 328 -11.81 18.67 2.83
C HIS A 328 -10.96 18.41 4.09
N GLY A 329 -10.15 19.41 4.47
CA GLY A 329 -9.20 19.35 5.58
C GLY A 329 -7.75 19.15 5.12
N LEU A 330 -6.83 19.24 6.09
CA LEU A 330 -5.41 18.98 5.89
C LEU A 330 -5.17 17.46 5.85
N GLY A 331 -4.66 16.97 4.74
CA GLY A 331 -4.40 15.55 4.54
C GLY A 331 -3.78 15.26 3.18
N THR A 332 -3.45 13.99 2.96
CA THR A 332 -3.00 13.50 1.66
C THR A 332 -4.19 13.10 0.80
N TYR A 333 -4.39 13.78 -0.32
CA TYR A 333 -5.48 13.53 -1.25
C TYR A 333 -5.10 12.46 -2.27
N SER A 334 -5.99 11.50 -2.48
CA SER A 334 -5.91 10.51 -3.55
C SER A 334 -7.29 10.34 -4.19
N ALA A 335 -7.35 9.85 -5.42
CA ALA A 335 -8.60 9.56 -6.11
C ALA A 335 -8.97 8.08 -5.93
N SER A 336 -10.26 7.81 -5.80
CA SER A 336 -10.80 6.46 -5.83
C SER A 336 -10.52 5.78 -7.17
N LEU A 337 -10.69 4.45 -7.23
CA LEU A 337 -10.73 3.74 -8.51
C LEU A 337 -11.91 4.19 -9.39
N GLU A 338 -12.89 4.91 -8.84
CA GLU A 338 -14.03 5.38 -9.61
C GLU A 338 -13.70 6.55 -10.52
N ASN A 339 -12.69 7.35 -10.16
CA ASN A 339 -12.33 8.54 -10.93
C ASN A 339 -10.81 8.76 -11.00
N PRO A 340 -10.08 7.94 -11.76
CA PRO A 340 -8.64 8.15 -11.96
C PRO A 340 -8.31 9.47 -12.66
N LEU A 341 -9.27 10.10 -13.35
CA LEU A 341 -9.08 11.40 -13.99
C LEU A 341 -8.79 12.50 -12.97
N LEU A 342 -9.38 12.42 -11.78
CA LEU A 342 -9.10 13.35 -10.68
C LEU A 342 -7.62 13.37 -10.34
N ALA A 343 -7.00 12.20 -10.16
CA ALA A 343 -5.57 12.10 -9.89
C ALA A 343 -4.72 12.51 -11.12
N LEU A 344 -5.14 12.14 -12.33
CA LEU A 344 -4.41 12.52 -13.55
C LEU A 344 -4.34 14.03 -13.79
N GLY A 345 -5.31 14.81 -13.28
CA GLY A 345 -5.27 16.27 -13.32
C GLY A 345 -4.03 16.88 -12.66
N PHE A 346 -3.39 16.14 -11.74
CA PHE A 346 -2.17 16.55 -11.03
C PHE A 346 -0.88 15.99 -11.63
N VAL A 347 -0.98 15.18 -12.70
CA VAL A 347 0.18 14.62 -13.41
C VAL A 347 0.51 15.50 -14.62
N ARG A 348 1.79 15.87 -14.79
CA ARG A 348 2.21 16.65 -15.96
C ARG A 348 2.06 15.82 -17.26
N PRO A 349 1.56 16.41 -18.36
CA PRO A 349 1.18 15.67 -19.57
C PRO A 349 2.34 14.92 -20.25
N TYR A 350 3.59 15.38 -20.09
CA TYR A 350 4.77 14.80 -20.76
C TYR A 350 5.41 13.64 -19.99
N LYS A 351 5.04 13.44 -18.72
CA LYS A 351 5.59 12.40 -17.84
C LYS A 351 4.47 11.76 -17.05
N SER A 352 3.67 10.96 -17.75
CA SER A 352 2.48 10.32 -17.18
C SER A 352 2.86 9.14 -16.28
N ALA A 353 3.43 9.41 -15.12
CA ALA A 353 3.58 8.42 -14.06
C ALA A 353 2.57 8.74 -12.95
N LEU A 354 1.73 7.76 -12.63
CA LEU A 354 0.70 7.86 -11.61
C LEU A 354 1.07 6.90 -10.46
N LEU A 355 0.94 7.34 -9.22
CA LEU A 355 1.16 6.46 -8.08
C LEU A 355 -0.12 5.70 -7.77
N VAL A 356 0.00 4.38 -7.63
CA VAL A 356 -1.06 3.51 -7.11
C VAL A 356 -0.79 3.33 -5.63
N CYS A 357 -1.68 3.84 -4.80
CA CYS A 357 -1.55 3.87 -3.36
C CYS A 357 -2.46 2.81 -2.72
N GLY A 358 -2.00 2.30 -1.57
CA GLY A 358 -2.86 1.59 -0.63
C GLY A 358 -3.16 2.51 0.55
N VAL A 359 -4.43 2.65 0.89
CA VAL A 359 -4.90 3.37 2.08
C VAL A 359 -5.39 2.35 3.11
N VAL A 360 -4.90 2.43 4.35
CA VAL A 360 -5.40 1.62 5.46
C VAL A 360 -6.71 2.23 5.94
N ASP A 361 -7.81 1.70 5.41
CA ASP A 361 -9.15 2.23 5.61
C ASP A 361 -9.77 1.68 6.91
N ASP A 362 -10.05 2.59 7.83
CA ASP A 362 -10.78 2.32 9.07
C ASP A 362 -12.11 3.11 9.15
N THR A 363 -12.60 3.57 7.99
CA THR A 363 -13.87 4.30 7.93
C THR A 363 -15.05 3.38 8.13
N ALA A 364 -15.91 3.76 9.07
CA ALA A 364 -17.25 3.21 9.17
C ALA A 364 -18.16 3.90 8.13
N PRO A 365 -19.19 3.21 7.62
CA PRO A 365 -20.27 3.89 6.91
C PRO A 365 -20.81 5.01 7.81
N THR A 366 -20.86 6.24 7.31
CA THR A 366 -21.40 7.36 8.07
C THR A 366 -22.85 7.02 8.41
N SER A 367 -23.16 6.79 9.69
CA SER A 367 -24.53 6.50 10.12
C SER A 367 -25.42 7.64 9.65
N CYS A 368 -26.54 7.31 9.00
CA CYS A 368 -27.39 8.19 8.19
C CYS A 368 -27.90 9.50 8.85
N ALA A 369 -27.63 9.75 10.13
CA ALA A 369 -28.22 10.86 10.89
C ALA A 369 -27.78 12.26 10.43
N ALA A 370 -26.61 12.41 9.81
CA ALA A 370 -26.21 13.66 9.15
C ALA A 370 -25.04 13.41 8.20
N SER A 371 -25.32 13.26 6.90
CA SER A 371 -24.26 13.26 5.89
C SER A 371 -23.52 14.61 5.96
N ARG A 372 -22.32 14.62 6.52
CA ARG A 372 -21.46 15.82 6.49
C ARG A 372 -21.14 16.18 5.04
N THR A 373 -21.30 17.45 4.69
CA THR A 373 -20.90 17.97 3.39
C THR A 373 -19.63 18.80 3.54
N TYR A 374 -18.77 18.73 2.53
CA TYR A 374 -17.59 19.57 2.41
C TYR A 374 -17.71 20.37 1.11
N GLY A 375 -18.30 21.56 1.22
CA GLY A 375 -18.76 22.31 0.05
C GLY A 375 -19.90 21.55 -0.64
N PHE A 376 -19.75 21.31 -1.95
CA PHE A 376 -20.74 20.62 -2.78
C PHE A 376 -20.70 19.09 -2.67
N TRP A 377 -19.70 18.53 -1.98
CA TRP A 377 -19.48 17.08 -1.95
C TRP A 377 -19.91 16.49 -0.61
N SER A 378 -20.64 15.37 -0.66
CA SER A 378 -21.00 14.60 0.53
C SER A 378 -19.86 13.67 0.97
N CYS A 379 -19.66 13.59 2.28
CA CYS A 379 -18.77 12.62 2.91
C CYS A 379 -19.50 11.29 3.08
N THR A 380 -19.12 10.29 2.27
CA THR A 380 -19.79 8.99 2.26
C THR A 380 -19.32 8.09 3.40
N ARG A 381 -18.03 8.21 3.77
CA ARG A 381 -17.39 7.43 4.84
C ARG A 381 -16.34 8.30 5.54
N GLU A 382 -16.28 8.24 6.86
CA GLU A 382 -15.31 9.01 7.65
C GLU A 382 -14.83 8.19 8.86
N SER A 383 -13.58 8.39 9.21
CA SER A 383 -12.98 8.05 10.50
C SER A 383 -12.13 9.22 10.97
N GLN A 384 -11.47 9.04 12.12
CA GLN A 384 -10.45 9.99 12.60
C GLN A 384 -9.20 10.04 11.69
N HIS A 385 -9.03 9.07 10.79
CA HIS A 385 -7.79 8.88 10.04
C HIS A 385 -7.97 8.95 8.53
N VAL A 386 -9.17 8.69 8.03
CA VAL A 386 -9.48 8.64 6.60
C VAL A 386 -10.86 9.26 6.35
N ARG A 387 -10.99 9.99 5.25
CA ARG A 387 -12.26 10.53 4.76
C ARG A 387 -12.46 10.15 3.30
N VAL A 388 -13.70 9.83 2.94
CA VAL A 388 -14.12 9.57 1.56
C VAL A 388 -15.18 10.60 1.17
N VAL A 389 -14.77 11.60 0.39
CA VAL A 389 -15.60 12.75 -0.01
C VAL A 389 -15.75 12.73 -1.53
N GLY A 390 -16.95 12.39 -2.01
CA GLY A 390 -17.15 12.09 -3.43
C GLY A 390 -16.19 10.99 -3.93
N ASP A 391 -15.39 11.32 -4.94
CA ASP A 391 -14.34 10.44 -5.48
C ASP A 391 -12.96 10.61 -4.82
N ALA A 392 -12.81 11.52 -3.87
CA ALA A 392 -11.57 11.76 -3.17
C ALA A 392 -11.47 10.91 -1.89
N VAL A 393 -10.31 10.30 -1.69
CA VAL A 393 -9.94 9.62 -0.45
C VAL A 393 -8.80 10.43 0.19
N ILE A 394 -9.07 10.97 1.38
CA ILE A 394 -8.14 11.80 2.13
C ILE A 394 -7.60 11.02 3.32
N ALA A 395 -6.29 10.80 3.37
CA ALA A 395 -5.61 10.26 4.55
C ALA A 395 -5.15 11.40 5.47
N LEU A 396 -5.63 11.41 6.71
CA LEU A 396 -5.34 12.43 7.72
C LEU A 396 -4.09 12.12 8.56
N LYS A 397 -3.47 10.95 8.36
CA LYS A 397 -2.17 10.58 8.93
C LYS A 397 -1.21 10.08 7.84
N PRO A 398 0.09 10.45 7.86
CA PRO A 398 1.03 10.07 6.81
C PRO A 398 1.17 8.55 6.62
N HIS A 399 1.19 7.78 7.72
CA HIS A 399 1.36 6.32 7.67
C HIS A 399 0.10 5.54 7.28
N ARG A 400 -1.04 6.22 7.06
CA ARG A 400 -2.27 5.59 6.58
C ARG A 400 -2.31 5.40 5.08
N ILE A 401 -1.37 5.98 4.34
CA ILE A 401 -1.30 5.88 2.88
C ILE A 401 0.15 5.64 2.45
N ALA A 402 0.37 4.68 1.56
CA ALA A 402 1.68 4.44 0.95
C ALA A 402 1.53 4.24 -0.55
N PRO A 403 2.42 4.80 -1.38
CA PRO A 403 2.45 4.49 -2.80
C PRO A 403 3.07 3.10 -2.95
N LEU A 404 2.28 2.13 -3.39
CA LEU A 404 2.72 0.73 -3.51
C LEU A 404 3.33 0.46 -4.88
N PHE A 405 2.79 1.08 -5.94
CA PHE A 405 3.25 0.91 -7.32
C PHE A 405 3.29 2.25 -8.06
N THR A 406 4.11 2.31 -9.10
CA THR A 406 4.09 3.36 -10.12
C THR A 406 3.49 2.80 -11.40
N ALA A 407 2.40 3.39 -11.86
CA ALA A 407 1.81 3.12 -13.16
C ALA A 407 2.41 4.09 -14.19
N ASN A 408 3.24 3.58 -15.09
CA ASN A 408 3.73 4.33 -16.23
C ASN A 408 2.66 4.28 -17.32
N LEU A 409 2.11 5.44 -17.66
CA LEU A 409 1.06 5.59 -18.64
C LEU A 409 1.66 6.16 -19.92
N ARG A 410 1.11 5.74 -21.05
CA ARG A 410 1.35 6.39 -22.34
C ARG A 410 0.02 6.90 -22.84
N HIS A 411 0.03 8.09 -23.43
CA HIS A 411 -1.07 8.47 -24.28
C HIS A 411 -1.24 7.37 -25.33
N VAL A 412 -2.47 6.90 -25.50
CA VAL A 412 -2.83 6.32 -26.77
C VAL A 412 -2.72 7.50 -27.70
N GLU A 413 -1.55 7.69 -28.31
CA GLU A 413 -1.40 8.57 -29.45
C GLU A 413 -2.55 8.15 -30.33
N LYS A 414 -3.57 9.02 -30.37
CA LYS A 414 -4.63 8.82 -31.31
C LYS A 414 -3.82 8.71 -32.59
N THR A 415 -4.00 7.60 -33.26
CA THR A 415 -3.74 7.43 -34.67
C THR A 415 -4.55 8.45 -35.47
N LEU A 416 -4.77 9.68 -34.99
CA LEU A 416 -4.97 10.90 -35.74
C LEU A 416 -3.91 10.99 -36.82
N HIS A 417 -2.64 10.66 -36.57
CA HIS A 417 -1.67 10.53 -37.67
C HIS A 417 -1.98 9.36 -38.60
N ALA A 418 -2.50 8.22 -38.14
CA ALA A 418 -2.86 7.13 -39.07
C ALA A 418 -4.17 7.39 -39.82
N LYS A 419 -5.15 8.08 -39.23
CA LYS A 419 -6.39 8.52 -39.88
C LYS A 419 -6.13 9.70 -40.81
N GLN A 420 -5.26 10.64 -40.43
CA GLN A 420 -4.78 11.71 -41.31
C GLN A 420 -3.90 11.15 -42.42
N ARG A 421 -3.01 10.18 -42.17
CA ARG A 421 -2.25 9.47 -43.21
C ARG A 421 -3.15 8.61 -44.09
N ALA A 422 -4.17 7.95 -43.56
CA ALA A 422 -5.14 7.20 -44.35
C ALA A 422 -5.99 8.15 -45.20
N ARG A 423 -6.41 9.30 -44.67
CA ARG A 423 -7.12 10.35 -45.42
C ARG A 423 -6.21 10.98 -46.48
N ALA A 424 -4.95 11.26 -46.16
CA ALA A 424 -3.95 11.76 -47.10
C ALA A 424 -3.59 10.74 -48.20
N ARG A 425 -3.55 9.44 -47.87
CA ARG A 425 -3.39 8.36 -48.85
C ARG A 425 -4.63 8.23 -49.73
N ARG A 426 -5.84 8.32 -49.17
CA ARG A 426 -7.08 8.35 -49.94
C ARG A 426 -7.13 9.56 -50.88
N THR A 427 -6.75 10.76 -50.45
CA THR A 427 -6.70 11.93 -51.34
C THR A 427 -5.59 11.84 -52.39
N ARG A 428 -4.41 11.28 -52.07
CA ARG A 428 -3.36 10.98 -53.06
C ARG A 428 -3.80 9.92 -54.09
N ASN A 429 -4.51 8.89 -53.67
CA ASN A 429 -5.01 7.86 -54.58
C ASN A 429 -6.18 8.38 -55.42
N ALA A 430 -7.08 9.19 -54.84
CA ALA A 430 -8.15 9.85 -55.58
C ALA A 430 -7.59 10.83 -56.63
N SER A 431 -6.53 11.59 -56.29
CA SER A 431 -5.86 12.48 -57.25
C SER A 431 -5.06 11.73 -58.33
N LYS A 432 -4.48 10.56 -58.02
CA LYS A 432 -3.91 9.66 -59.05
C LYS A 432 -5.00 9.07 -59.96
N ALA A 433 -6.14 8.67 -59.41
CA ALA A 433 -7.29 8.23 -60.19
C ALA A 433 -7.82 9.36 -61.09
N TYR A 434 -7.90 10.60 -60.57
CA TYR A 434 -8.28 11.78 -61.35
C TYR A 434 -7.26 12.11 -62.46
N ARG A 435 -5.95 11.89 -62.23
CA ARG A 435 -4.92 12.03 -63.27
C ARG A 435 -5.05 10.95 -64.36
N HIS A 436 -5.43 9.72 -64.00
CA HIS A 436 -5.70 8.68 -65.00
C HIS A 436 -6.97 8.95 -65.82
N VAL A 437 -7.99 9.59 -65.24
CA VAL A 437 -9.18 10.03 -65.98
C VAL A 437 -8.84 11.19 -66.93
N ARG A 438 -7.86 12.04 -66.60
CA ARG A 438 -7.41 13.16 -67.45
C ARG A 438 -6.52 12.74 -68.63
N CYS A 439 -5.96 11.54 -68.65
CA CYS A 439 -5.13 11.04 -69.76
C CYS A 439 -5.88 10.18 -70.80
N SER A 440 -7.22 10.21 -70.82
CA SER A 440 -7.97 9.50 -71.88
C SER A 440 -9.15 10.28 -72.45
N VAL A 441 -9.15 11.61 -72.29
CA VAL A 441 -9.96 12.47 -73.16
C VAL A 441 -9.11 12.75 -74.39
N LYS A 442 -9.01 11.77 -75.30
CA LYS A 442 -8.72 12.10 -76.70
C LYS A 442 -9.98 12.82 -77.19
N LEU A 443 -9.87 14.13 -77.38
CA LEU A 443 -10.88 14.87 -78.13
C LEU A 443 -10.78 14.37 -79.56
N ASP A 444 -11.75 13.55 -79.96
CA ASP A 444 -11.94 13.18 -81.34
C ASP A 444 -12.47 14.43 -82.06
N PRO A 445 -11.77 15.00 -83.06
CA PRO A 445 -12.15 16.26 -83.69
C PRO A 445 -13.49 16.21 -84.44
N CYS A 446 -14.08 15.01 -84.58
CA CYS A 446 -15.28 14.77 -85.38
C CYS A 446 -16.57 14.60 -84.55
N LEU A 447 -16.55 14.78 -83.22
CA LEU A 447 -17.75 14.71 -82.38
C LEU A 447 -18.13 16.08 -81.80
N HIS A 448 -19.36 16.53 -82.10
CA HIS A 448 -19.96 17.79 -81.63
C HIS A 448 -19.99 17.92 -80.08
N PRO A 449 -20.09 19.14 -79.51
CA PRO A 449 -19.65 19.47 -78.14
C PRO A 449 -20.45 18.92 -76.95
N TRP A 450 -21.35 17.94 -77.09
CA TRP A 450 -22.44 17.76 -76.12
C TRP A 450 -22.59 16.37 -75.47
N HIS A 451 -21.49 15.69 -75.13
CA HIS A 451 -21.57 14.42 -74.39
C HIS A 451 -20.52 14.32 -73.27
N ILE A 452 -21.00 14.12 -72.03
CA ILE A 452 -20.16 13.74 -70.89
C ILE A 452 -20.22 12.21 -70.77
N LEU A 453 -19.15 11.53 -71.17
CA LEU A 453 -18.99 10.09 -70.98
C LEU A 453 -18.51 9.78 -69.57
N LEU A 454 -19.38 9.22 -68.73
CA LEU A 454 -18.99 8.68 -67.43
C LEU A 454 -18.48 7.24 -67.60
N ARG A 455 -17.19 7.04 -67.38
CA ARG A 455 -16.56 5.71 -67.48
C ARG A 455 -16.83 4.90 -66.20
N GLY A 456 -17.97 4.22 -66.16
CA GLY A 456 -18.31 3.23 -65.14
C GLY A 456 -17.71 1.86 -65.47
N GLY A 457 -17.23 1.14 -64.45
CA GLY A 457 -16.66 -0.19 -64.61
C GLY A 457 -17.69 -1.22 -65.12
N ARG A 458 -17.25 -2.02 -66.12
CA ARG A 458 -17.74 -3.32 -66.63
C ARG A 458 -19.23 -3.59 -66.89
N THR A 459 -20.18 -2.69 -66.65
CA THR A 459 -21.57 -2.90 -67.12
C THR A 459 -22.16 -1.61 -67.67
N SER A 460 -22.44 -1.62 -68.98
CA SER A 460 -23.27 -0.68 -69.76
C SER A 460 -23.15 0.82 -69.40
N GLY A 461 -22.30 1.54 -70.13
CA GLY A 461 -22.23 3.00 -70.06
C GLY A 461 -23.45 3.64 -70.70
N GLY A 462 -24.35 4.19 -69.88
CA GLY A 462 -25.43 5.07 -70.36
C GLY A 462 -24.94 6.51 -70.52
N CYS A 463 -25.27 7.14 -71.64
CA CYS A 463 -25.09 8.58 -71.83
C CYS A 463 -26.25 9.32 -71.17
N ILE A 464 -25.95 10.23 -70.24
CA ILE A 464 -26.95 11.15 -69.68
C ILE A 464 -26.81 12.48 -70.43
N PHE A 465 -27.88 12.87 -71.12
CA PHE A 465 -27.98 14.21 -71.68
C PHE A 465 -28.35 15.20 -70.58
N VAL A 466 -27.48 16.19 -70.37
CA VAL A 466 -27.76 17.31 -69.46
C VAL A 466 -28.11 18.52 -70.31
N THR A 467 -29.30 19.09 -70.09
CA THR A 467 -29.73 20.27 -70.85
C THR A 467 -28.98 21.51 -70.37
N ARG A 468 -28.88 22.53 -71.22
CA ARG A 468 -28.24 23.82 -70.87
C ARG A 468 -28.89 24.46 -69.64
N ALA A 469 -30.21 24.35 -69.52
CA ALA A 469 -30.96 24.81 -68.35
C ALA A 469 -30.55 24.09 -67.05
N GLN A 470 -30.30 22.77 -67.10
CA GLN A 470 -29.83 22.02 -65.94
C GLN A 470 -28.41 22.42 -65.53
N GLN A 471 -27.52 22.70 -66.50
CA GLN A 471 -26.19 23.24 -66.20
C GLN A 471 -26.25 24.64 -65.58
N ASP A 472 -27.06 25.53 -66.12
CA ASP A 472 -27.14 26.90 -65.63
C ASP A 472 -27.81 26.96 -64.24
N ARG A 473 -28.79 26.07 -63.98
CA ARG A 473 -29.32 25.84 -62.63
C ARG A 473 -28.25 25.33 -61.67
N ALA A 474 -27.46 24.34 -62.08
CA ALA A 474 -26.36 23.82 -61.24
C ALA A 474 -25.29 24.89 -60.96
N LYS A 475 -24.98 25.76 -61.94
CA LYS A 475 -24.06 26.90 -61.75
C LYS A 475 -24.62 27.92 -60.76
N MET A 476 -25.92 28.24 -60.85
CA MET A 476 -26.58 29.16 -59.93
C MET A 476 -26.65 28.59 -58.51
N GLU A 477 -27.00 27.31 -58.36
CA GLU A 477 -27.00 26.61 -57.07
C GLU A 477 -25.58 26.58 -56.47
N TRP A 478 -24.56 26.30 -57.28
CA TRP A 478 -23.16 26.33 -56.83
C TRP A 478 -22.70 27.74 -56.39
N ALA A 479 -23.08 28.78 -57.13
CA ALA A 479 -22.79 30.16 -56.76
C ALA A 479 -23.47 30.57 -55.45
N SER A 480 -24.72 30.14 -55.24
CA SER A 480 -25.49 30.37 -54.02
C SER A 480 -24.86 29.67 -52.81
N ILE A 481 -24.49 28.39 -52.97
CA ILE A 481 -23.79 27.60 -51.94
C ILE A 481 -22.46 28.25 -51.59
N LYS A 482 -21.69 28.69 -52.60
CA LYS A 482 -20.40 29.38 -52.40
C LYS A 482 -20.57 30.67 -51.60
N HIS A 483 -21.61 31.45 -51.89
CA HIS A 483 -21.89 32.71 -51.20
C HIS A 483 -22.32 32.48 -49.74
N HIS A 484 -23.25 31.54 -49.50
CA HIS A 484 -23.75 31.24 -48.15
C HIS A 484 -22.67 30.60 -47.26
N SER A 485 -21.90 29.67 -47.81
CA SER A 485 -20.81 29.00 -47.08
C SER A 485 -19.69 29.98 -46.70
N SER A 486 -19.35 30.91 -47.60
CA SER A 486 -18.38 31.96 -47.33
C SER A 486 -18.83 32.90 -46.22
N LYS A 487 -20.11 33.31 -46.23
CA LYS A 487 -20.71 34.19 -45.21
C LYS A 487 -20.75 33.50 -43.84
N TRP A 488 -21.17 32.23 -43.80
CA TRP A 488 -21.23 31.43 -42.57
C TRP A 488 -19.84 31.19 -41.95
N LEU A 489 -18.84 30.83 -42.77
CA LEU A 489 -17.47 30.58 -42.31
C LEU A 489 -16.79 31.86 -41.79
N LYS A 490 -17.05 33.01 -42.40
CA LYS A 490 -16.57 34.31 -41.92
C LYS A 490 -17.19 34.69 -40.57
N ALA A 491 -18.50 34.50 -40.41
CA ALA A 491 -19.23 34.82 -39.18
C ALA A 491 -18.72 34.04 -37.95
N HIS A 492 -18.10 32.87 -38.17
CA HIS A 492 -17.61 32.00 -37.09
C HIS A 492 -16.07 31.97 -37.00
N GLY A 493 -15.36 32.89 -37.65
CA GLY A 493 -13.90 33.03 -37.52
C GLY A 493 -13.08 31.92 -38.20
N TYR A 494 -13.68 31.09 -39.04
CA TYR A 494 -13.01 29.95 -39.69
C TYR A 494 -12.35 30.29 -41.04
N TRP A 495 -12.09 31.57 -41.33
CA TRP A 495 -11.65 31.98 -42.66
C TRP A 495 -10.16 31.66 -42.90
N ASN A 496 -9.91 30.43 -43.34
CA ASN A 496 -8.65 30.01 -43.95
C ASN A 496 -8.92 29.63 -45.41
N ALA A 497 -8.24 30.29 -46.36
CA ALA A 497 -8.38 30.04 -47.81
C ALA A 497 -8.18 28.55 -48.19
N LYS A 498 -7.46 27.79 -47.35
CA LYS A 498 -7.21 26.36 -47.52
C LYS A 498 -8.41 25.48 -47.15
N ALA A 499 -9.26 25.91 -46.22
CA ALA A 499 -10.48 25.19 -45.82
C ALA A 499 -11.59 25.34 -46.88
N PHE A 500 -11.71 26.52 -47.48
CA PHE A 500 -12.68 26.83 -48.54
C PHE A 500 -12.41 26.10 -49.87
N LYS A 501 -11.18 25.62 -50.08
CA LYS A 501 -10.79 24.88 -51.28
C LYS A 501 -11.01 23.36 -51.15
N ILE A 502 -11.24 22.89 -49.93
CA ILE A 502 -11.48 21.48 -49.59
C ILE A 502 -12.97 21.18 -49.50
N PHE A 503 -13.76 22.15 -49.01
CA PHE A 503 -15.21 22.19 -49.16
C PHE A 503 -15.55 22.49 -50.62
#